data_AF-A0A9E6W4W3-F1
#
_entry.id   AF-A0A9E6W4W3-F1
#
_cell.length_a   1.000
_cell.length_b   1.000
_cell.length_c   1.000
_cell.angle_alpha   90.00
_cell.angle_beta   90.00
_cell.angle_gamma   90.00
#
_symmetry.space_group_name_H-M   'P 1'
#
loop_
_entity.id
_entity.type
_entity.pdbx_description
1 polymer ?
#
loop_
_entity_poly.entity_id
_entity_poly.type
_entity_poly.pdbx_seq_one_letter_code
_entity_poly.pdbx_strand_id
1 'polypeptide(L)'
;MLFIRSFPCKLDQTEQLAQWLQEVATALEVISYNRLRFVIHEAFVNACKYSDNPDNSIIVMIRRKENIEIVVTDTGRGFAIPEMLSRFDQKAIGQTWKLAVDRDTMVRAKLEAPHTIGFYLESEEMAQLEPELKENHRGLISILKTAKNLSYHFVPNSFNYLQITC
;
A
#
# COMPACT_ATOMS: atom_id res chain seq x y z
N MET A 1 -13.48 13.34 -9.73
CA MET A 1 -13.29 14.08 -8.45
C MET A 1 -11.89 13.79 -7.91
N LEU A 2 -11.19 14.76 -7.34
CA LEU A 2 -9.81 14.62 -6.86
C LEU A 2 -9.66 15.26 -5.47
N PHE A 3 -9.10 14.51 -4.53
CA PHE A 3 -8.75 14.97 -3.20
C PHE A 3 -7.26 14.73 -2.97
N ILE A 4 -6.57 15.72 -2.43
CA ILE A 4 -5.15 15.61 -2.07
C ILE A 4 -4.98 16.24 -0.71
N ARG A 5 -4.29 15.55 0.20
CA ARG A 5 -3.87 16.12 1.47
C ARG A 5 -2.50 15.61 1.85
N SER A 6 -1.71 16.51 2.43
CA SER A 6 -0.42 16.21 3.01
C SER A 6 -0.55 16.22 4.53
N PHE A 7 0.11 15.28 5.18
CA PHE A 7 0.19 15.15 6.62
C PHE A 7 1.66 15.00 7.03
N PRO A 8 2.07 15.52 8.20
CA PRO A 8 3.34 15.14 8.79
C PRO A 8 3.46 13.61 8.91
N CYS A 9 4.66 13.06 8.71
CA CYS A 9 4.95 11.64 8.86
C CYS A 9 4.98 11.22 10.34
N LYS A 10 3.83 11.30 11.02
CA LYS A 10 3.67 11.00 12.44
C LYS A 10 2.38 10.23 12.68
N LEU A 11 2.45 9.23 13.56
CA LEU A 11 1.29 8.37 13.87
C LEU A 11 0.16 9.13 14.59
N ASP A 12 0.48 10.24 15.26
CA ASP A 12 -0.52 11.13 15.89
C ASP A 12 -1.42 11.86 14.87
N GLN A 13 -1.05 11.89 13.59
CA GLN A 13 -1.88 12.46 12.52
C GLN A 13 -3.05 11.57 12.09
N THR A 14 -3.13 10.34 12.61
CA THR A 14 -4.18 9.38 12.23
C THR A 14 -5.59 9.87 12.56
N GLU A 15 -5.77 10.70 13.59
CA GLU A 15 -7.06 11.33 13.89
C GLU A 15 -7.45 12.38 12.84
N GLN A 16 -6.53 13.27 12.46
CA GLN A 16 -6.76 14.27 11.42
C GLN A 16 -7.00 13.62 10.05
N LEU A 17 -6.26 12.54 9.77
CA LEU A 17 -6.49 11.69 8.60
C LEU A 17 -7.91 11.13 8.61
N ALA A 18 -8.37 10.56 9.72
CA ALA A 18 -9.71 10.00 9.84
C ALA A 18 -10.81 11.04 9.62
N GLN A 19 -10.69 12.23 10.22
CA GLN A 19 -11.65 13.33 10.02
C GLN A 19 -11.75 13.74 8.55
N TRP A 20 -10.60 13.92 7.89
CA TRP A 20 -10.57 14.23 6.47
C TRP A 20 -11.18 13.11 5.61
N LEU A 21 -10.89 11.84 5.91
CA LEU A 21 -11.44 10.71 5.15
C LEU A 21 -12.95 10.58 5.32
N GLN A 22 -13.52 11.04 6.44
CA GLN A 22 -14.97 11.11 6.62
C GLN A 22 -15.59 12.11 5.62
N GLU A 23 -15.00 13.29 5.48
CA GLU A 23 -15.43 14.31 4.51
C GLU A 23 -15.32 13.79 3.07
N VAL A 24 -14.18 13.14 2.75
CA VAL A 24 -13.96 12.55 1.43
C VAL A 24 -14.95 11.43 1.13
N ALA A 25 -15.20 10.51 2.06
CA ALA A 25 -16.16 9.43 1.87
C ALA A 25 -17.58 9.97 1.64
N THR A 26 -17.99 10.98 2.41
CA THR A 26 -19.26 11.68 2.22
C THR A 26 -19.35 12.32 0.84
N ALA A 27 -18.30 12.99 0.37
CA ALA A 27 -18.29 13.62 -0.95
C ALA A 27 -18.22 12.60 -2.12
N LEU A 28 -17.65 11.43 -1.90
CA LEU A 28 -17.54 10.38 -2.93
C LEU A 28 -18.86 9.61 -3.11
N GLU A 29 -19.63 9.38 -2.05
CA GLU A 29 -20.93 8.65 -2.02
C GLU A 29 -20.92 7.21 -2.56
N VAL A 30 -19.76 6.66 -2.95
CA VAL A 30 -19.65 5.33 -3.58
C VAL A 30 -18.77 4.35 -2.81
N ILE A 31 -18.09 4.80 -1.76
CA ILE A 31 -17.29 3.96 -0.88
C ILE A 31 -17.66 4.28 0.57
N SER A 32 -17.80 3.25 1.40
CA SER A 32 -18.05 3.47 2.81
C SER A 32 -16.82 4.09 3.48
N TYR A 33 -17.05 5.01 4.40
CA TYR A 33 -16.00 5.63 5.20
C TYR A 33 -15.10 4.58 5.86
N ASN A 34 -15.69 3.52 6.45
CA ASN A 34 -14.93 2.47 7.12
C ASN A 34 -13.96 1.75 6.17
N ARG A 35 -14.40 1.45 4.94
CA ARG A 35 -13.54 0.80 3.94
C ARG A 35 -12.41 1.72 3.49
N LEU A 36 -12.74 2.99 3.19
CA LEU A 36 -11.76 4.00 2.79
C LEU A 36 -10.73 4.26 3.89
N ARG A 37 -11.20 4.46 5.13
CA ARG A 37 -10.38 4.68 6.32
C ARG A 37 -9.43 3.52 6.55
N PHE A 38 -9.94 2.28 6.52
CA PHE A 38 -9.11 1.11 6.78
C PHE A 38 -7.93 1.02 5.82
N VAL A 39 -8.20 1.09 4.51
CA VAL A 39 -7.19 0.97 3.46
C VAL A 39 -6.12 2.07 3.57
N ILE A 40 -6.54 3.32 3.74
CA ILE A 40 -5.62 4.47 3.79
C ILE A 40 -4.87 4.50 5.12
N HIS A 41 -5.50 4.14 6.24
CA HIS A 41 -4.86 4.08 7.54
C HIS A 41 -3.70 3.09 7.56
N GLU A 42 -3.92 1.87 7.04
CA GLU A 42 -2.85 0.86 6.98
C GLU A 42 -1.68 1.33 6.11
N ALA A 43 -1.97 1.94 4.96
CA ALA A 43 -0.93 2.50 4.09
C ALA A 43 -0.17 3.65 4.77
N PHE A 44 -0.88 4.54 5.45
CA PHE A 44 -0.32 5.66 6.20
C PHE A 44 0.58 5.20 7.34
N VAL A 45 0.13 4.25 8.16
CA VAL A 45 0.91 3.72 9.28
C VAL A 45 2.18 3.05 8.78
N ASN A 46 2.11 2.31 7.67
CA ASN A 46 3.30 1.71 7.07
C ASN A 46 4.26 2.77 6.57
N ALA A 47 3.79 3.80 5.85
CA ALA A 47 4.63 4.92 5.42
C ALA A 47 5.31 5.62 6.62
N CYS A 48 4.58 5.84 7.72
CA CYS A 48 5.15 6.38 8.97
C CYS A 48 6.24 5.49 9.57
N LYS A 49 6.02 4.17 9.62
CA LYS A 49 6.96 3.22 10.25
C LYS A 49 8.26 3.07 9.46
N TYR A 50 8.19 3.19 8.14
CA TYR A 50 9.32 2.95 7.24
C TYR A 50 9.92 4.23 6.65
N SER A 51 9.48 5.41 7.10
CA SER A 51 10.10 6.66 6.67
C SER A 51 11.49 6.81 7.28
N ASP A 52 12.48 7.05 6.43
CA ASP A 52 13.87 7.30 6.83
C ASP A 52 14.08 8.68 7.48
N ASN A 53 13.11 9.59 7.33
CA ASN A 53 13.17 10.93 7.90
C ASN A 53 11.84 11.30 8.59
N PRO A 54 11.83 11.59 9.90
CA PRO A 54 10.63 11.98 10.63
C PRO A 54 10.04 13.33 10.20
N ASP A 55 10.82 14.17 9.49
CA ASP A 55 10.35 15.44 8.94
C ASP A 55 9.67 15.30 7.56
N ASN A 56 9.63 14.09 7.01
CA ASN A 56 8.89 13.83 5.78
C ASN A 56 7.40 14.09 5.97
N SER A 57 6.70 14.30 4.85
CA SER A 57 5.25 14.36 4.81
C SER A 57 4.71 13.15 4.04
N ILE A 58 3.57 12.63 4.47
CA ILE A 58 2.80 11.63 3.74
C ILE A 58 1.73 12.37 2.95
N ILE A 59 1.70 12.14 1.65
CA ILE A 59 0.71 12.67 0.73
C ILE A 59 -0.27 11.56 0.39
N VAL A 60 -1.56 11.82 0.63
CA VAL A 60 -2.66 10.95 0.24
C VAL A 60 -3.43 11.64 -0.88
N MET A 61 -3.52 10.96 -2.02
CA MET A 61 -4.32 11.38 -3.16
C MET A 61 -5.44 10.38 -3.41
N ILE A 62 -6.67 10.85 -3.59
CA ILE A 62 -7.83 10.02 -3.89
C ILE A 62 -8.51 10.60 -5.13
N ARG A 63 -8.59 9.80 -6.19
CA ARG A 63 -9.19 10.18 -7.46
C ARG A 63 -10.33 9.23 -7.81
N ARG A 64 -11.52 9.78 -8.02
CA ARG A 64 -12.67 9.04 -8.58
C ARG A 64 -12.70 9.24 -10.10
N LYS A 65 -12.50 8.15 -10.84
CA LYS A 65 -12.82 7.98 -12.27
C LYS A 65 -13.95 6.94 -12.37
N GLU A 66 -13.78 5.90 -13.19
CA GLU A 66 -14.61 4.69 -13.20
C GLU A 66 -14.48 3.93 -11.87
N ASN A 67 -13.26 3.83 -11.34
CA ASN A 67 -12.96 3.27 -10.02
C ASN A 67 -12.40 4.36 -9.08
N ILE A 68 -12.28 4.05 -7.79
CA ILE A 68 -11.55 4.89 -6.84
C ILE A 68 -10.08 4.49 -6.86
N GLU A 69 -9.24 5.41 -7.31
CA GLU A 69 -7.78 5.31 -7.25
C GLU A 69 -7.29 6.05 -6.00
N ILE A 70 -6.53 5.36 -5.16
CA ILE A 70 -5.88 5.91 -3.97
C ILE A 70 -4.38 5.80 -4.18
N VAL A 71 -3.66 6.88 -3.93
CA VAL A 71 -2.20 6.92 -3.94
C VAL A 71 -1.73 7.43 -2.59
N VAL A 72 -0.80 6.69 -1.98
CA VAL A 72 -0.11 7.08 -0.75
C VAL A 72 1.38 7.10 -1.03
N THR A 73 2.01 8.23 -0.76
CA THR A 73 3.44 8.45 -0.99
C THR A 73 4.02 9.28 0.15
N ASP A 74 5.30 9.13 0.44
CA ASP A 74 6.02 9.98 1.36
C ASP A 74 7.02 10.86 0.59
N THR A 75 7.30 12.07 1.11
CA THR A 75 8.27 13.00 0.51
C THR A 75 9.73 12.62 0.77
N GLY A 76 9.99 11.44 1.33
CA GLY A 76 11.33 10.93 1.49
C GLY A 76 11.98 10.61 0.16
N ARG A 77 13.29 10.37 0.16
CA ARG A 77 13.85 9.55 -0.91
C ARG A 77 13.17 8.21 -0.72
N GLY A 78 12.25 7.84 -1.62
CA GLY A 78 11.76 6.47 -1.66
C GLY A 78 12.97 5.52 -1.75
N PHE A 79 12.76 4.22 -1.56
CA PHE A 79 13.80 3.23 -1.86
C PHE A 79 14.50 3.61 -3.16
N ALA A 80 15.82 3.89 -3.10
CA ALA A 80 16.60 4.24 -4.28
C ALA A 80 16.23 3.24 -5.37
N ILE A 81 15.80 3.70 -6.56
CA ILE A 81 15.47 2.76 -7.65
C ILE A 81 16.65 1.85 -7.73
N PRO A 82 16.43 0.56 -7.48
CA PRO A 82 17.59 -0.17 -7.18
C PRO A 82 18.07 -0.62 -8.56
N GLU A 83 19.27 -0.16 -8.91
CA GLU A 83 20.23 -0.98 -9.65
C GLU A 83 20.39 -2.38 -8.99
N MET A 84 19.77 -2.57 -7.81
CA MET A 84 19.60 -3.78 -7.02
C MET A 84 18.14 -4.06 -6.59
N LEU A 85 17.20 -4.34 -7.50
CA LEU A 85 15.94 -5.05 -7.09
C LEU A 85 16.26 -6.34 -6.29
N SER A 86 17.54 -6.74 -6.22
CA SER A 86 18.14 -7.73 -5.32
C SER A 86 18.11 -7.46 -3.81
N ARG A 87 17.72 -6.26 -3.34
CA ARG A 87 17.65 -5.96 -1.89
C ARG A 87 16.24 -5.74 -1.33
N PHE A 88 15.25 -5.42 -2.17
CA PHE A 88 13.85 -5.69 -1.80
C PHE A 88 13.69 -7.19 -2.03
N ASP A 89 13.52 -7.96 -0.95
CA ASP A 89 13.75 -9.40 -0.87
C ASP A 89 13.48 -10.08 -2.22
N GLN A 90 14.53 -10.42 -2.97
CA GLN A 90 14.40 -11.03 -4.30
C GLN A 90 13.61 -12.36 -4.21
N LYS A 91 13.57 -12.95 -3.00
CA LYS A 91 12.72 -14.07 -2.63
C LYS A 91 11.25 -13.69 -2.59
N ALA A 92 10.91 -12.46 -2.21
CA ALA A 92 9.55 -11.95 -2.18
C ALA A 92 9.02 -11.45 -3.55
N ILE A 93 9.69 -11.71 -4.69
CA ILE A 93 9.12 -11.44 -6.02
C ILE A 93 8.97 -12.77 -6.76
N GLY A 94 7.75 -13.10 -7.17
CA GLY A 94 7.42 -14.36 -7.84
C GLY A 94 7.12 -15.54 -6.92
N GLN A 95 7.40 -15.43 -5.62
CA GLN A 95 6.95 -16.39 -4.60
C GLN A 95 5.54 -16.07 -4.10
N THR A 96 4.89 -17.10 -3.55
CA THR A 96 3.57 -17.01 -2.92
C THR A 96 3.76 -17.20 -1.41
N TRP A 97 3.27 -16.27 -0.60
CA TRP A 97 3.45 -16.31 0.86
C TRP A 97 2.14 -16.56 1.58
N LYS A 98 2.23 -17.32 2.67
CA LYS A 98 1.16 -17.48 3.66
C LYS A 98 1.33 -16.48 4.80
N LEU A 99 0.21 -15.95 5.29
CA LEU A 99 0.20 -15.25 6.57
C LEU A 99 0.30 -16.27 7.72
N ALA A 100 1.21 -16.04 8.66
CA ALA A 100 1.30 -16.88 9.87
C ALA A 100 -0.01 -16.94 10.68
N VAL A 101 -0.85 -15.89 10.58
CA VAL A 101 -2.15 -15.76 11.26
C VAL A 101 -3.36 -16.09 10.38
N ASP A 102 -3.16 -16.29 9.09
CA ASP A 102 -4.21 -16.66 8.13
C ASP A 102 -3.61 -17.56 7.05
N ARG A 103 -3.64 -18.87 7.34
CA ARG A 103 -2.98 -19.88 6.51
C ARG A 103 -3.68 -20.11 5.18
N ASP A 104 -4.92 -19.63 5.04
CA ASP A 104 -5.77 -19.82 3.87
C ASP A 104 -5.59 -18.70 2.85
N THR A 105 -5.18 -17.51 3.30
CA THR A 105 -4.88 -16.39 2.41
C THR A 105 -3.42 -16.40 1.98
N MET A 106 -3.20 -16.57 0.67
CA MET A 106 -1.89 -16.39 0.07
C MET A 106 -1.78 -15.07 -0.68
N VAL A 107 -0.61 -14.44 -0.59
CA VAL A 107 -0.29 -13.24 -1.36
C VAL A 107 0.88 -13.54 -2.28
N ARG A 108 0.77 -13.09 -3.52
CA ARG A 108 1.84 -13.13 -4.51
C ARG A 108 2.16 -11.71 -4.97
N ALA A 109 3.45 -11.38 -4.99
CA ALA A 109 3.94 -10.16 -5.59
C ALA A 109 4.60 -10.50 -6.93
N LYS A 110 4.29 -9.71 -7.95
CA LYS A 110 4.77 -9.91 -9.31
C LYS A 110 5.27 -8.58 -9.86
N LEU A 111 6.39 -8.63 -10.57
CA LEU A 111 6.83 -7.49 -11.37
C LEU A 111 5.89 -7.34 -12.57
N GLU A 112 5.11 -6.26 -12.60
CA GLU A 112 4.18 -5.95 -13.70
C GLU A 112 4.84 -5.12 -14.79
N ALA A 113 5.73 -4.22 -14.37
CA ALA A 113 6.52 -3.33 -15.22
C ALA A 113 7.91 -3.12 -14.58
N PRO A 114 8.91 -2.58 -15.29
CA PRO A 114 10.29 -2.41 -14.79
C PRO A 114 10.41 -1.73 -13.42
N HIS A 115 9.40 -0.94 -13.04
CA HIS A 115 9.37 -0.22 -11.78
C HIS A 115 8.02 -0.37 -11.04
N THR A 116 7.29 -1.46 -11.28
CA THR A 116 5.99 -1.70 -10.64
C THR A 116 5.90 -3.12 -10.12
N ILE A 117 5.63 -3.24 -8.82
CA ILE A 117 5.31 -4.52 -8.17
C ILE A 117 3.80 -4.54 -7.92
N GLY A 118 3.09 -5.46 -8.55
CA GLY A 118 1.69 -5.77 -8.26
C GLY A 118 1.56 -6.84 -7.20
N PHE A 119 0.51 -6.77 -6.38
CA PHE A 119 0.21 -7.76 -5.35
C PHE A 119 -1.17 -8.37 -5.57
N TYR A 120 -1.27 -9.69 -5.36
CA TYR A 120 -2.44 -10.49 -5.70
C TYR A 120 -2.74 -11.49 -4.59
N LEU A 121 -4.02 -11.77 -4.37
CA LEU A 121 -4.45 -12.89 -3.53
C LEU A 121 -4.49 -14.18 -4.37
N GLU A 122 -3.91 -15.26 -3.86
CA GLU A 122 -3.96 -16.61 -4.46
C GLU A 122 -4.67 -17.60 -3.51
N SER A 123 -5.29 -18.64 -4.07
CA SER A 123 -5.85 -19.78 -3.34
C SER A 123 -4.88 -20.97 -3.30
N GLU A 124 -5.07 -21.90 -2.36
CA GLU A 124 -4.16 -23.02 -2.07
C GLU A 124 -3.80 -23.95 -3.24
N GLU A 125 -4.62 -24.01 -4.28
CA GLU A 125 -4.46 -25.00 -5.35
C GLU A 125 -3.26 -24.76 -6.28
N MET A 126 -2.56 -23.62 -6.22
CA MET A 126 -1.53 -23.24 -7.21
C MET A 126 -0.10 -23.02 -6.71
N ALA A 127 0.18 -23.07 -5.40
CA ALA A 127 1.46 -22.59 -4.86
C ALA A 127 2.43 -23.71 -4.44
N GLN A 128 3.63 -23.76 -5.04
CA GLN A 128 4.81 -24.35 -4.39
C GLN A 128 5.24 -23.43 -3.24
N LEU A 129 5.09 -23.92 -2.01
CA LEU A 129 5.25 -23.15 -0.78
C LEU A 129 6.73 -23.02 -0.38
N GLU A 130 7.21 -21.79 -0.20
CA GLU A 130 8.48 -21.44 0.43
C GLU A 130 8.24 -20.58 1.70
N PRO A 131 9.22 -20.41 2.62
CA PRO A 131 8.95 -20.31 4.06
C PRO A 131 8.23 -19.01 4.49
N GLU A 132 7.53 -19.11 5.62
CA GLU A 132 6.74 -18.06 6.28
C GLU A 132 7.37 -16.65 6.24
N LEU A 133 6.61 -15.68 5.73
CA LEU A 133 6.95 -14.27 5.89
C LEU A 133 6.83 -13.86 7.36
N LYS A 134 7.91 -13.25 7.87
CA LYS A 134 7.88 -12.54 9.15
C LYS A 134 6.84 -11.42 9.12
N GLU A 135 6.28 -11.12 10.28
CA GLU A 135 5.14 -10.26 10.63
C GLU A 135 5.02 -8.88 9.92
N ASN A 136 6.06 -8.43 9.21
CA ASN A 136 6.23 -7.10 8.64
C ASN A 136 5.30 -6.75 7.46
N HIS A 137 4.55 -7.71 6.89
CA HIS A 137 3.69 -7.46 5.72
C HIS A 137 2.18 -7.47 6.01
N ARG A 138 1.75 -7.60 7.28
CA ARG A 138 0.32 -7.70 7.65
C ARG A 138 -0.54 -6.55 7.11
N GLY A 139 -0.04 -5.31 7.17
CA GLY A 139 -0.79 -4.14 6.68
C GLY A 139 -1.07 -4.17 5.16
N LEU A 140 -0.11 -4.63 4.35
CA LEU A 140 -0.29 -4.76 2.89
C LEU A 140 -1.34 -5.82 2.55
N ILE A 141 -1.38 -6.92 3.31
CA ILE A 141 -2.31 -8.01 3.08
C ILE A 141 -3.73 -7.64 3.53
N SER A 142 -3.84 -6.93 4.64
CA SER A 142 -5.09 -6.29 5.07
C SER A 142 -5.66 -5.38 3.98
N ILE A 143 -4.80 -4.55 3.36
CA ILE A 143 -5.19 -3.72 2.23
C ILE A 143 -5.67 -4.58 1.06
N LEU A 144 -4.91 -5.60 0.65
CA LEU A 144 -5.27 -6.50 -0.46
C LEU A 144 -6.61 -7.22 -0.29
N LYS A 145 -6.93 -7.66 0.93
CA LYS A 145 -8.24 -8.26 1.24
C LYS A 145 -9.39 -7.28 1.06
N THR A 146 -9.11 -5.99 1.21
CA THR A 146 -10.12 -4.92 1.18
C THR A 146 -10.19 -4.22 -0.18
N ALA A 147 -9.05 -4.10 -0.87
CA ALA A 147 -8.86 -3.44 -2.13
C ALA A 147 -8.25 -4.43 -3.11
N LYS A 148 -9.04 -4.80 -4.12
CA LYS A 148 -8.76 -5.94 -5.00
C LYS A 148 -7.47 -5.79 -5.82
N ASN A 149 -6.97 -4.56 -5.98
CA ASN A 149 -5.76 -4.26 -6.72
C ASN A 149 -4.84 -3.34 -5.90
N LEU A 150 -3.62 -3.79 -5.66
CA LEU A 150 -2.56 -3.07 -4.96
C LEU A 150 -1.28 -3.15 -5.79
N SER A 151 -0.64 -2.01 -6.04
CA SER A 151 0.67 -1.95 -6.67
C SER A 151 1.57 -0.94 -5.98
N TYR A 152 2.87 -1.20 -6.00
CA TYR A 152 3.90 -0.28 -5.53
C TYR A 152 4.75 0.16 -6.72
N HIS A 153 4.93 1.46 -6.87
CA HIS A 153 5.60 2.08 -8.00
C HIS A 153 6.89 2.76 -7.53
N PHE A 154 7.98 2.40 -8.18
CA PHE A 154 9.28 3.05 -8.02
C PHE A 154 9.43 4.10 -9.11
N VAL A 155 9.68 5.36 -8.75
CA VAL A 155 9.70 6.44 -9.75
C VAL A 155 11.08 7.08 -9.83
N PRO A 156 11.73 7.09 -11.01
CA PRO A 156 13.02 7.75 -11.15
C PRO A 156 13.01 9.21 -10.83
N ASN A 157 13.93 9.61 -9.94
CA ASN A 157 14.11 10.98 -9.49
C ASN A 157 12.83 11.60 -8.88
N SER A 158 11.94 10.77 -8.34
CA SER A 158 10.69 11.20 -7.73
C SER A 158 10.34 10.31 -6.53
N PHE A 159 9.15 10.53 -5.97
CA PHE A 159 8.65 9.79 -4.82
C PHE A 159 8.06 8.46 -5.25
N ASN A 160 8.44 7.39 -4.56
CA ASN A 160 7.78 6.09 -4.72
C ASN A 160 6.38 6.16 -4.13
N TYR A 161 5.45 5.36 -4.64
CA TYR A 161 4.08 5.41 -4.16
C TYR A 161 3.39 4.06 -4.17
N LEU A 162 2.51 3.88 -3.20
CA LEU A 162 1.54 2.79 -3.16
C LEU A 162 0.28 3.24 -3.88
N GLN A 163 -0.15 2.46 -4.87
CA GLN A 163 -1.40 2.65 -5.59
C GLN A 163 -2.39 1.56 -5.23
N ILE A 164 -3.60 1.96 -4.89
CA ILE A 164 -4.69 1.08 -4.50
C ILE A 164 -5.91 1.41 -5.36
N THR A 165 -6.57 0.41 -5.92
CA THR A 165 -7.83 0.60 -6.65
C THR A 165 -8.97 -0.14 -5.94
N CYS A 166 -10.02 0.60 -5.61
CA CYS A 166 -11.15 0.15 -4.78
C CYS A 166 -12.46 0.00 -5.55
#